data_AF-A0A545TYE8-F1
#
_entry.id   AF-A0A545TYE8-F1
#
_cell.length_a   1.000
_cell.length_b   1.000
_cell.length_c   1.000
_cell.angle_alpha   90.00
_cell.angle_beta   90.00
_cell.angle_gamma   90.00
#
_symmetry.space_group_name_H-M   'P 1'
#
loop_
_entity.id
_entity.type
_entity.pdbx_description
1 polymer ?
#
loop_
_entity_poly.entity_id
_entity_poly.type
_entity_poly.pdbx_seq_one_letter_code
_entity_poly.pdbx_strand_id
1 'polypeptide(L)'
;MALSKTVEKLDKYYGRLKSGSAKKIKPAHVEKMIDKLKARERDLKDEISTTEKESKRERLERKLLKTRDLTAKAKWLLKEIG
;
A
#
# COMPACT_ATOMS: atom_id res chain seq x y z
N MET A 1 6.40 8.92 -2.72
CA MET A 1 5.51 8.28 -3.71
C MET A 1 4.08 8.78 -3.51
N ALA A 2 3.31 9.05 -4.57
CA ALA A 2 1.89 9.32 -4.42
C ALA A 2 1.13 8.01 -4.14
N LEU A 3 0.39 7.94 -3.03
CA LEU A 3 -0.42 6.79 -2.64
C LEU A 3 -1.40 6.38 -3.75
N SER A 4 -1.93 7.33 -4.50
CA SER A 4 -2.84 7.13 -5.63
C SER A 4 -2.30 6.14 -6.67
N LYS A 5 -1.04 6.30 -7.09
CA LYS A 5 -0.40 5.38 -8.06
C LYS A 5 -0.29 3.94 -7.54
N THR A 6 -0.26 3.77 -6.22
CA THR A 6 -0.19 2.45 -5.58
C THR A 6 -1.57 1.81 -5.54
N VAL A 7 -2.61 2.60 -5.25
CA VAL A 7 -4.01 2.18 -5.31
C VAL A 7 -4.38 1.73 -6.72
N GLU A 8 -4.11 2.57 -7.75
CA GLU A 8 -4.39 2.23 -9.14
C GLU A 8 -3.70 0.93 -9.61
N LYS A 9 -2.48 0.67 -9.13
CA LYS A 9 -1.76 -0.56 -9.45
C LYS A 9 -2.38 -1.77 -8.77
N LEU A 10 -2.78 -1.65 -7.50
CA LEU A 10 -3.52 -2.69 -6.80
C LEU A 10 -4.84 -3.00 -7.50
N ASP A 11 -5.62 -1.99 -7.88
CA ASP A 11 -6.89 -2.19 -8.59
C ASP A 11 -6.69 -2.90 -9.94
N LYS A 12 -5.64 -2.53 -10.68
CA LYS A 12 -5.25 -3.26 -11.92
C LYS A 12 -4.89 -4.71 -11.65
N TYR A 13 -4.20 -5.01 -10.56
CA TYR A 13 -3.87 -6.38 -10.17
C TYR A 13 -5.10 -7.17 -9.74
N TYR A 14 -6.01 -6.58 -8.95
CA TYR A 14 -7.28 -7.19 -8.60
C TYR A 14 -8.16 -7.44 -9.84
N GLY A 15 -8.21 -6.51 -10.80
CA GLY A 15 -8.92 -6.71 -12.06
C GLY A 15 -8.37 -7.89 -12.87
N ARG A 16 -7.05 -8.06 -12.89
CA ARG A 16 -6.37 -9.20 -13.53
C ARG A 16 -6.61 -10.52 -12.80
N LEU A 17 -6.71 -10.49 -11.47
CA LEU A 17 -7.07 -11.66 -10.67
C LEU A 17 -8.51 -12.11 -11.00
N LYS A 18 -9.47 -11.19 -10.98
CA LYS A 18 -10.87 -11.46 -11.30
C LYS A 18 -11.08 -11.98 -12.73
N SER A 19 -10.26 -11.55 -13.69
CA SER A 19 -10.32 -12.05 -15.07
C SER A 19 -9.58 -13.37 -15.31
N GLY A 20 -9.12 -14.07 -14.26
CA GLY A 20 -8.36 -15.32 -14.37
C GLY A 20 -6.94 -15.15 -14.92
N SER A 21 -6.49 -13.91 -15.12
CA SER A 21 -5.17 -13.56 -15.64
C SER A 21 -4.12 -13.35 -14.53
N ALA A 22 -4.34 -13.93 -13.36
CA ALA A 22 -3.45 -13.85 -12.19
C ALA A 22 -2.01 -14.26 -12.53
N LYS A 23 -1.82 -15.25 -13.42
CA LYS A 23 -0.49 -15.70 -13.90
C LYS A 23 0.35 -14.60 -14.58
N LYS A 24 -0.26 -13.48 -15.01
CA LYS A 24 0.45 -12.32 -15.59
C LYS A 24 0.92 -11.33 -14.52
N ILE A 25 0.60 -11.55 -13.25
CA ILE A 25 1.04 -10.72 -12.13
C ILE A 25 2.29 -11.36 -11.55
N LYS A 26 3.44 -10.71 -11.72
CA LYS A 26 4.70 -11.19 -11.14
C LYS A 26 4.69 -10.95 -9.61
N PRO A 27 4.86 -11.98 -8.76
CA PRO A 27 4.96 -11.81 -7.30
C PRO A 27 5.97 -10.74 -6.90
N ALA A 28 7.13 -10.71 -7.56
CA ALA A 28 8.18 -9.70 -7.37
C ALA A 28 7.70 -8.24 -7.56
N HIS A 29 6.67 -7.99 -8.37
CA HIS A 29 6.08 -6.64 -8.49
C HIS A 29 5.25 -6.26 -7.27
N VAL A 30 4.55 -7.24 -6.68
CA VAL A 30 3.75 -7.04 -5.47
C VAL A 30 4.64 -6.91 -4.24
N GLU A 31 5.71 -7.71 -4.14
CA GLU A 31 6.74 -7.57 -3.10
C GLU A 31 7.37 -6.17 -3.09
N LYS A 32 7.86 -5.70 -4.25
CA LYS A 32 8.40 -4.33 -4.39
C LYS A 32 7.39 -3.25 -3.99
N MET A 33 6.09 -3.51 -4.16
CA MET A 33 5.04 -2.57 -3.76
C MET A 33 4.82 -2.60 -2.24
N ILE A 34 4.83 -3.79 -1.62
CA ILE A 34 4.78 -3.97 -0.17
C ILE A 34 5.96 -3.24 0.49
N ASP A 35 7.17 -3.35 -0.05
CA ASP A 35 8.35 -2.68 0.52
C ASP A 35 8.22 -1.16 0.47
N LYS A 36 7.68 -0.61 -0.63
CA LYS A 36 7.41 0.83 -0.75
C LYS A 36 6.33 1.30 0.22
N LEU A 37 5.29 0.50 0.44
CA LEU A 37 4.25 0.80 1.41
C LEU A 37 4.78 0.74 2.85
N LYS A 38 5.65 -0.23 3.17
CA LYS A 38 6.33 -0.30 4.48
C LYS A 38 7.26 0.88 4.71
N ALA A 39 8.05 1.27 3.71
CA ALA A 39 8.89 2.47 3.80
C ALA A 39 8.02 3.70 4.08
N ARG A 40 6.91 3.85 3.34
CA ARG A 40 5.98 4.95 3.57
C ARG A 40 5.31 4.90 4.95
N GLU A 41 5.02 3.72 5.48
CA GLU A 41 4.49 3.55 6.84
C GLU A 41 5.49 4.06 7.88
N ARG A 42 6.78 3.78 7.72
CA ARG A 42 7.84 4.31 8.60
C ARG A 42 7.92 5.82 8.51
N ASP A 43 8.02 6.38 7.29
CA ASP A 43 8.06 7.84 7.10
C ASP A 43 6.87 8.54 7.77
N LEU A 44 5.66 7.97 7.65
CA LEU A 44 4.45 8.54 8.25
C LEU A 44 4.47 8.45 9.78
N LYS A 45 4.99 7.35 10.35
CA LYS A 45 5.15 7.23 11.81
C LYS A 45 6.15 8.24 12.35
N ASP A 46 7.27 8.41 11.65
CA ASP A 46 8.30 9.38 12.02
C ASP A 46 7.73 10.81 11.93
N GLU A 47 7.00 11.12 10.86
CA GLU A 47 6.33 12.43 10.70
C GLU A 47 5.23 12.66 11.78
N ILE A 48 4.49 11.62 12.16
CA ILE A 48 3.51 11.70 13.26
C ILE A 48 4.19 11.99 14.59
N SER A 49 5.29 11.29 14.88
CA SER A 49 6.03 11.44 16.15
C SER A 49 6.65 12.82 16.33
N THR A 50 6.96 13.50 15.22
CA THR A 50 7.58 14.83 15.19
C THR A 50 6.57 15.95 14.96
N THR A 51 5.29 15.64 14.76
CA THR A 51 4.24 16.62 14.51
C THR A 51 3.51 17.01 15.79
N GLU A 52 3.71 18.25 16.24
CA GLU A 52 3.02 18.83 17.40
C GLU A 52 1.60 19.31 17.07
N LYS A 53 1.35 19.68 15.80
CA LYS A 53 0.04 20.18 15.36
C LYS A 53 -0.97 19.04 15.20
N GLU A 54 -1.93 18.97 16.11
CA GLU A 54 -2.96 17.91 16.18
C GLU A 54 -3.72 17.71 14.86
N SER A 55 -4.22 18.79 14.24
CA SER A 55 -4.89 18.70 12.92
C SER A 55 -4.02 18.16 11.79
N LYS A 56 -2.69 18.36 11.86
CA LYS A 56 -1.74 17.76 10.90
C LYS A 56 -1.53 16.29 11.25
N ARG A 57 -1.38 15.97 12.54
CA ARG A 57 -1.23 14.61 13.06
C ARG A 57 -2.39 13.72 12.66
N GLU A 58 -3.64 14.16 12.85
CA GLU A 58 -4.83 13.41 12.43
C GLU A 58 -4.81 13.09 10.93
N ARG A 59 -4.41 14.06 10.09
CA ARG A 59 -4.30 13.83 8.63
C ARG A 59 -3.23 12.80 8.30
N LEU A 60 -2.11 12.79 9.02
CA LEU A 60 -1.05 11.81 8.86
C LEU A 60 -1.48 10.42 9.35
N GLU A 61 -2.20 10.33 10.47
CA GLU A 61 -2.77 9.09 10.98
C GLU A 61 -3.79 8.48 10.01
N ARG A 62 -4.66 9.31 9.41
CA ARG A 62 -5.56 8.87 8.32
C ARG A 62 -4.79 8.34 7.12
N LYS A 63 -3.66 8.95 6.75
CA LYS A 63 -2.77 8.44 5.69
C LYS A 63 -2.09 7.14 6.10
N LEU A 64 -1.70 7.00 7.36
CA LEU A 64 -1.08 5.80 7.92
C LEU A 64 -2.04 4.61 7.86
N LEU A 65 -3.29 4.81 8.30
CA LEU A 65 -4.36 3.81 8.20
C LEU A 65 -4.55 3.33 6.77
N LYS A 66 -4.72 4.26 5.81
CA LYS A 66 -4.84 3.90 4.39
C LYS A 66 -3.62 3.13 3.87
N THR A 67 -2.42 3.49 4.30
CA THR A 67 -1.17 2.82 3.90
C THR A 67 -1.11 1.39 4.45
N ARG A 68 -1.57 1.16 5.68
CA ARG A 68 -1.68 -0.16 6.30
C ARG A 68 -2.71 -1.03 5.57
N ASP A 69 -3.88 -0.49 5.24
CA ASP A 69 -4.90 -1.21 4.48
C ASP A 69 -4.38 -1.65 3.11
N LEU A 70 -3.69 -0.76 2.41
CA LEU A 70 -3.07 -1.09 1.12
C LEU A 70 -1.99 -2.16 1.26
N THR A 71 -1.21 -2.12 2.35
CA THR A 71 -0.20 -3.14 2.64
C THR A 71 -0.85 -4.50 2.89
N ALA A 72 -1.95 -4.55 3.65
CA ALA A 72 -2.71 -5.76 3.90
C ALA A 72 -3.29 -6.34 2.60
N LYS A 73 -3.91 -5.50 1.76
CA LYS A 73 -4.40 -5.89 0.43
C LYS A 73 -3.30 -6.40 -0.48
N ALA A 74 -2.14 -5.74 -0.51
CA ALA A 74 -0.99 -6.18 -1.29
C ALA A 74 -0.43 -7.52 -0.82
N LYS A 75 -0.35 -7.74 0.51
CA LYS A 75 0.05 -9.04 1.08
C LYS A 75 -0.95 -10.14 0.74
N TRP A 76 -2.24 -9.85 0.84
CA TRP A 76 -3.28 -10.80 0.44
C TRP A 76 -3.15 -11.16 -1.04
N LEU A 77 -3.02 -10.16 -1.91
CA LEU A 77 -2.81 -10.39 -3.34
C LEU A 77 -1.57 -11.25 -3.62
N LEU A 78 -0.46 -11.00 -2.92
CA LEU A 78 0.76 -11.80 -3.06
C LEU A 78 0.51 -13.27 -2.72
N LYS A 79 -0.30 -13.55 -1.71
CA LYS A 79 -0.69 -14.91 -1.30
C LYS A 79 -1.61 -15.59 -2.32
N GLU A 80 -2.44 -14.84 -3.03
CA GLU A 80 -3.37 -15.38 -4.03
C GLU A 80 -2.71 -15.65 -5.40
N ILE A 81 -1.67 -14.89 -5.74
CA ILE A 81 -0.94 -15.04 -7.01
C ILE A 81 0.35 -15.85 -6.89
N GLY A 82 0.73 -16.20 -5.65
CA GLY A 82 1.89 -17.00 -5.29
C GLY A 82 1.49 -18.43 -5.05
#